data_AF-A0A1F5LVJ9-F1
#
_entry.id   AF-A0A1F5LVJ9-F1
#
_cell.length_a   1.000
_cell.length_b   1.000
_cell.length_c   1.000
_cell.angle_alpha   90.00
_cell.angle_beta   90.00
_cell.angle_gamma   90.00
#
_symmetry.space_group_name_H-M   'P 1'
#
loop_
_entity.id
_entity.type
_entity.pdbx_description
1 polymer ?
#
loop_
_entity_poly.entity_id
_entity_poly.type
_entity_poly.pdbx_seq_one_letter_code
_entity_poly.pdbx_strand_id
1 'polypeptide(L)'
;MTLLALDLPFGRSNHGEAILSFIRVLRNLDDAAELLATFEELGSNLSAASIEDHVRFLDFPDVSTQEANIAAATTLSKEELLKKAAQSPRELTESELDLLNSRYWGRISYPEEDVRFDCYEDLKLVSEEHYSQTVERLENFRTSFYTEYEADALKNAEAELPRRIDEITEPEDRNDLERMLESGHPWLRQLWQEEGGKYPWGYVIFESPQWKREDPERQESYEQKQTTLFHWAHVAIGSTTQIRSQWYLERLDQPSRAGGDESFLATVNQLRKHFNYLRALPPVKQTPYLRLDLAEGKIDAIPDGITEGILRNVFLFLDHDAAASVLDTRRPDDKWIWAVDPDFDPESRDSDPRGYQGYVRVRLQQLLNHFYVARRWHADEWSMDDIWKTAQKDPYNGSFVSMNYEDIFAPNLHREVSAAMRSD
;
A
#
# COMPACT_ATOMS: atom_id res chain seq x y z
N MET A 1 -7.90 19.60 19.69
CA MET A 1 -6.83 20.33 20.41
C MET A 1 -5.69 20.39 19.41
N THR A 2 -5.54 21.53 18.73
CA THR A 2 -4.68 21.67 17.55
C THR A 2 -3.24 21.75 18.03
N LEU A 3 -2.46 20.68 17.81
CA LEU A 3 -1.01 20.73 17.96
C LEU A 3 -0.49 21.73 16.93
N LEU A 4 -0.04 22.87 17.43
CA LEU A 4 0.69 23.87 16.66
C LEU A 4 1.95 23.21 16.13
N ALA A 5 2.11 23.21 14.81
CA ALA A 5 3.37 22.93 14.14
C ALA A 5 4.46 23.81 14.78
N LEU A 6 5.33 23.20 15.58
CA LEU A 6 6.53 23.82 16.07
C LEU A 6 7.51 23.86 14.90
N ASP A 7 7.58 25.00 14.21
CA ASP A 7 8.69 25.36 13.34
C ASP A 7 9.97 25.41 14.19
N LEU A 8 10.65 24.27 14.31
CA LEU A 8 11.99 24.21 14.89
C LEU A 8 13.03 24.46 13.79
N PRO A 9 13.98 25.39 14.02
CA PRO A 9 14.98 25.73 13.01
C PRO A 9 15.93 24.56 12.79
N PHE A 10 15.97 24.09 11.54
CA PHE A 10 16.96 23.14 11.01
C PHE A 10 18.38 23.57 11.40
N GLY A 11 18.98 22.86 12.36
CA GLY A 11 20.36 23.05 12.74
C GLY A 11 20.59 23.06 14.26
N ARG A 12 20.31 21.95 14.94
CA ARG A 12 20.92 21.54 16.23
C ARG A 12 20.59 20.07 16.52
N SER A 13 21.64 19.25 16.69
CA SER A 13 21.68 17.83 17.13
C SER A 13 20.37 17.03 17.07
N ASN A 14 20.25 16.23 16.01
CA ASN A 14 19.11 15.39 15.63
C ASN A 14 18.89 14.16 16.54
N HIS A 15 18.72 14.33 17.85
CA HIS A 15 18.47 13.19 18.76
C HIS A 15 17.11 13.26 19.49
N GLY A 16 16.46 14.42 19.46
CA GLY A 16 15.21 14.66 20.20
C GLY A 16 13.97 13.96 19.62
N GLU A 17 14.00 13.57 18.35
CA GLU A 17 12.81 13.10 17.63
C GLU A 17 12.30 11.74 18.14
N ALA A 18 13.20 10.84 18.58
CA ALA A 18 12.78 9.57 19.19
C ALA A 18 12.17 9.75 20.60
N ILE A 19 12.56 10.80 21.32
CA ILE A 19 12.01 11.13 22.66
C ILE A 19 10.62 11.78 22.51
N LEU A 20 10.37 12.50 21.41
CA LEU A 20 9.05 13.06 21.13
C LEU A 20 7.96 11.99 21.00
N SER A 21 8.34 10.76 20.63
CA SER A 21 7.42 9.64 20.49
C SER A 21 7.01 8.99 21.83
N PHE A 22 7.65 9.38 22.95
CA PHE A 22 7.37 8.81 24.27
C PHE A 22 5.96 9.15 24.73
N ILE A 23 5.22 8.15 25.22
CA ILE A 23 3.88 8.36 25.76
C ILE A 23 3.91 9.36 26.92
N ARG A 24 4.99 9.41 27.71
CA ARG A 24 5.18 10.45 28.75
C ARG A 24 5.14 11.86 28.17
N VAL A 25 5.81 12.08 27.05
CA VAL A 25 5.83 13.37 26.35
C VAL A 25 4.47 13.68 25.75
N LEU A 26 3.85 12.72 25.04
CA LEU A 26 2.53 12.89 24.43
C LEU A 26 1.44 13.19 25.46
N ARG A 27 1.54 12.63 26.66
CA ARG A 27 0.62 12.88 27.79
C ARG A 27 0.99 14.11 28.62
N ASN A 28 2.03 14.86 28.23
CA ASN A 28 2.55 16.03 28.96
C ASN A 28 2.97 15.70 30.41
N LEU A 29 3.45 14.49 30.64
CA LEU A 29 4.04 14.06 31.91
C LEU A 29 5.53 14.41 31.99
N ASP A 30 6.18 14.58 30.84
CA ASP A 30 7.56 15.04 30.72
C ASP A 30 7.72 16.05 29.58
N ASP A 31 8.70 16.93 29.74
CA ASP A 31 9.16 17.83 28.69
C ASP A 31 10.26 17.16 27.86
N ALA A 32 10.08 17.13 26.53
CA ALA A 32 11.00 16.47 25.63
C ALA A 32 12.40 17.12 25.60
N ALA A 33 12.48 18.45 25.75
CA ALA A 33 13.76 19.16 25.72
C ALA A 33 14.55 18.90 27.02
N GLU A 34 13.87 18.83 28.15
CA GLU A 34 14.46 18.41 29.42
C GLU A 34 14.96 16.97 29.36
N LEU A 35 14.14 16.03 28.88
CA LEU A 35 14.54 14.62 28.71
C LEU A 35 15.76 14.48 27.81
N LEU A 36 15.80 15.22 26.70
CA LEU A 36 16.96 15.21 25.79
C LEU A 36 18.22 15.75 26.47
N ALA A 37 18.10 16.83 27.24
CA ALA A 37 19.24 17.39 27.98
C ALA A 37 19.76 16.39 29.02
N THR A 38 18.87 15.73 29.76
CA THR A 38 19.22 14.70 30.75
C THR A 38 19.81 13.46 30.08
N PHE A 39 19.32 13.06 28.90
CA PHE A 39 19.87 11.95 28.12
C PHE A 39 21.33 12.19 27.73
N GLU A 40 21.66 13.40 27.25
CA GLU A 40 23.03 13.77 26.89
C GLU A 40 23.96 13.85 28.11
N GLU A 41 23.45 14.32 29.27
CA GLU A 41 24.21 14.35 30.52
C GLU A 41 24.50 12.93 31.05
N LEU A 42 23.47 12.09 31.16
CA LEU A 42 23.59 10.72 31.68
C LEU A 42 24.33 9.79 30.74
N GLY A 43 24.31 10.04 29.43
CA GLY A 43 25.08 9.26 28.45
C GLY A 43 26.58 9.21 28.76
N SER A 44 27.11 10.17 29.52
CA SER A 44 28.50 10.20 29.98
C SER A 44 28.72 9.52 31.35
N ASN A 45 27.67 9.31 32.15
CA ASN A 45 27.75 8.71 33.48
C ASN A 45 26.42 8.10 33.96
N LEU A 46 26.10 6.90 33.50
CA LEU A 46 24.88 6.15 33.86
C LEU A 46 24.75 5.85 35.36
N SER A 47 25.85 5.84 36.11
CA SER A 47 25.82 5.56 37.57
C SER A 47 25.17 6.66 38.40
N ALA A 48 24.94 7.83 37.79
CA ALA A 48 24.26 8.97 38.42
C ALA A 48 22.73 8.95 38.25
N ALA A 49 22.19 8.00 37.46
CA ALA A 49 20.76 7.97 37.16
C ALA A 49 19.92 7.61 38.39
N SER A 50 18.82 8.33 38.55
CA SER A 50 17.82 8.09 39.59
C SER A 50 16.78 7.04 39.15
N ILE A 51 16.01 6.51 40.10
CA ILE A 51 14.87 5.63 39.80
C ILE A 51 13.83 6.35 38.93
N GLU A 52 13.68 7.67 39.11
CA GLU A 52 12.80 8.49 38.29
C GLU A 52 13.28 8.55 36.84
N ASP A 53 14.60 8.68 36.61
CA ASP A 53 15.19 8.62 35.28
C ASP A 53 14.94 7.27 34.60
N HIS A 54 14.93 6.16 35.35
CA HIS A 54 14.59 4.85 34.79
C HIS A 54 13.17 4.84 34.21
N VAL A 55 12.19 5.34 34.98
CA VAL A 55 10.79 5.41 34.54
C VAL A 55 10.66 6.31 33.31
N ARG A 56 11.33 7.47 33.32
CA ARG A 56 11.30 8.44 32.24
C ARG A 56 11.87 7.88 30.94
N PHE A 57 13.07 7.30 30.97
CA PHE A 57 13.77 6.86 29.78
C PHE A 57 13.34 5.50 29.23
N LEU A 58 12.76 4.64 30.06
CA LEU A 58 12.08 3.43 29.60
C LEU A 58 10.68 3.71 29.02
N ASP A 59 10.22 4.97 29.11
CA ASP A 59 8.87 5.42 28.75
C ASP A 59 7.82 4.59 29.48
N PHE A 60 7.93 4.48 30.81
CA PHE A 60 6.97 3.78 31.65
C PHE A 60 6.04 4.78 32.36
N PRO A 61 4.79 4.37 32.70
CA PRO A 61 3.96 5.16 33.59
C PRO A 61 4.60 5.26 34.99
N ASP A 62 4.10 6.19 35.82
CA ASP A 62 4.51 6.24 37.22
C ASP A 62 4.22 4.90 37.93
N VAL A 63 4.97 4.62 39.00
CA VAL A 63 4.94 3.31 39.70
C VAL A 63 3.51 2.92 40.11
N SER A 64 2.70 3.88 40.58
CA SER A 64 1.34 3.58 41.03
C SER A 64 0.42 3.19 39.87
N THR A 65 0.54 3.88 38.73
CA THR A 65 -0.17 3.54 37.50
C THR A 65 0.33 2.22 36.92
N GLN A 66 1.63 1.97 36.94
CA GLN A 66 2.23 0.69 36.50
C GLN A 66 1.68 -0.49 37.30
N GLU A 67 1.69 -0.40 38.63
CA GLU A 67 1.16 -1.44 39.52
C GLU A 67 -0.33 -1.68 39.30
N ALA A 68 -1.12 -0.60 39.15
CA ALA A 68 -2.55 -0.71 38.88
C ALA A 68 -2.84 -1.40 37.53
N ASN A 69 -2.08 -1.06 36.48
CA ASN A 69 -2.24 -1.67 35.16
C ASN A 69 -1.79 -3.14 35.14
N ILE A 70 -0.71 -3.49 35.85
CA ILE A 70 -0.27 -4.89 36.03
C ILE A 70 -1.37 -5.69 36.74
N ALA A 71 -1.88 -5.19 37.86
CA ALA A 71 -2.93 -5.86 38.63
C ALA A 71 -4.25 -6.01 37.85
N ALA A 72 -4.53 -5.09 36.92
CA ALA A 72 -5.70 -5.19 36.05
C ALA A 72 -5.55 -6.26 34.96
N ALA A 73 -4.33 -6.50 34.48
CA ALA A 73 -4.05 -7.44 33.39
C ALA A 73 -3.75 -8.87 33.87
N THR A 74 -3.14 -9.04 35.05
CA THR A 74 -2.71 -10.34 35.56
C THR A 74 -2.70 -10.41 37.08
N THR A 75 -2.72 -11.63 37.61
CA THR A 75 -2.55 -11.91 39.05
C THR A 75 -1.09 -12.16 39.43
N LEU A 76 -0.18 -12.20 38.46
CA LEU A 76 1.26 -12.40 38.68
C LEU A 76 1.92 -11.14 39.25
N SER A 77 3.02 -11.31 39.99
CA SER A 77 3.90 -10.17 40.29
C SER A 77 4.56 -9.63 39.02
N LYS A 78 5.11 -8.40 39.06
CA LYS A 78 5.86 -7.85 37.92
C LYS A 78 7.02 -8.78 37.53
N GLU A 79 7.80 -9.25 38.50
CA GLU A 79 8.95 -10.12 38.27
C GLU A 79 8.54 -11.48 37.68
N GLU A 80 7.42 -12.04 38.15
CA GLU A 80 6.86 -13.28 37.62
C GLU A 80 6.37 -13.12 36.18
N LEU A 81 5.68 -12.01 35.88
CA LEU A 81 5.23 -11.68 34.52
C LEU A 81 6.42 -11.50 33.57
N LEU A 82 7.43 -10.74 33.99
CA LEU A 82 8.65 -10.52 33.20
C LEU A 82 9.38 -11.82 32.91
N LYS A 83 9.58 -12.66 33.93
CA LYS A 83 10.20 -13.97 33.77
C LYS A 83 9.40 -14.87 32.82
N LYS A 84 8.08 -14.89 32.96
CA LYS A 84 7.18 -15.64 32.07
C LYS A 84 7.29 -15.16 30.62
N ALA A 85 7.26 -13.85 30.37
CA ALA A 85 7.40 -13.28 29.04
C ALA A 85 8.78 -13.55 28.41
N ALA A 86 9.85 -13.49 29.21
CA ALA A 86 11.20 -13.74 28.72
C ALA A 86 11.45 -15.24 28.41
N GLN A 87 10.90 -16.16 29.21
CA GLN A 87 11.19 -17.59 29.10
C GLN A 87 10.16 -18.38 28.29
N SER A 88 8.88 -17.97 28.35
CA SER A 88 7.73 -18.67 27.77
C SER A 88 6.71 -17.68 27.18
N PRO A 89 7.08 -16.83 26.19
CA PRO A 89 6.18 -15.79 25.67
C PRO A 89 4.85 -16.33 25.11
N ARG A 90 4.84 -17.57 24.62
CA ARG A 90 3.62 -18.24 24.13
C ARG A 90 2.57 -18.47 25.22
N GLU A 91 2.97 -18.48 26.49
CA GLU A 91 2.07 -18.67 27.62
C GLU A 91 1.43 -17.36 28.10
N LEU A 92 1.82 -16.21 27.54
CA LEU A 92 1.21 -14.91 27.86
C LEU A 92 -0.26 -14.89 27.43
N THR A 93 -1.12 -14.37 28.29
CA THR A 93 -2.51 -14.04 27.91
C THR A 93 -2.53 -12.81 26.98
N GLU A 94 -3.65 -12.55 26.29
CA GLU A 94 -3.79 -11.34 25.46
C GLU A 94 -3.60 -10.07 26.29
N SER A 95 -4.21 -9.98 27.48
CA SER A 95 -4.06 -8.82 28.36
C SER A 95 -2.63 -8.62 28.88
N GLU A 96 -1.90 -9.70 29.17
CA GLU A 96 -0.48 -9.64 29.54
C GLU A 96 0.38 -9.16 28.37
N LEU A 97 0.09 -9.64 27.15
CA LEU A 97 0.80 -9.26 25.94
C LEU A 97 0.58 -7.79 25.59
N ASP A 98 -0.67 -7.33 25.62
CA ASP A 98 -1.05 -5.93 25.39
C ASP A 98 -0.40 -5.00 26.43
N LEU A 99 -0.35 -5.42 27.70
CA LEU A 99 0.30 -4.66 28.76
C LEU A 99 1.80 -4.49 28.49
N LEU A 100 2.50 -5.56 28.11
CA LEU A 100 3.94 -5.51 27.84
C LEU A 100 4.25 -4.72 26.55
N ASN A 101 3.46 -4.91 25.48
CA ASN A 101 3.60 -4.15 24.24
C ASN A 101 3.35 -2.66 24.43
N SER A 102 2.41 -2.30 25.29
CA SER A 102 2.15 -0.90 25.67
C SER A 102 3.12 -0.39 26.74
N ARG A 103 4.18 -1.12 27.10
CA ARG A 103 5.15 -0.73 28.14
C ARG A 103 4.46 -0.28 29.45
N TYR A 104 3.44 -1.04 29.85
CA TYR A 104 2.59 -0.82 31.03
C TYR A 104 1.64 0.38 31.00
N TRP A 105 1.55 1.15 29.91
CA TRP A 105 0.65 2.32 29.81
C TRP A 105 -0.84 1.97 29.85
N GLY A 106 -1.19 0.69 29.75
CA GLY A 106 -2.55 0.21 29.62
C GLY A 106 -3.06 0.53 28.22
N ARG A 107 -4.21 1.21 28.11
CA ARG A 107 -4.74 1.60 26.80
C ARG A 107 -4.00 2.83 26.27
N ILE A 108 -3.27 2.66 25.18
CA ILE A 108 -2.79 3.75 24.32
C ILE A 108 -3.90 4.04 23.30
N SER A 109 -4.23 5.31 23.10
CA SER A 109 -5.25 5.71 22.13
C SER A 109 -4.69 5.73 20.72
N TYR A 110 -5.55 5.50 19.73
CA TYR A 110 -5.15 5.54 18.32
C TYR A 110 -4.41 6.84 17.93
N PRO A 111 -4.87 8.05 18.35
CA PRO A 111 -4.11 9.28 18.06
C PRO A 111 -2.72 9.35 18.70
N GLU A 112 -2.53 8.75 19.88
CA GLU A 112 -1.19 8.69 20.51
C GLU A 112 -0.28 7.73 19.74
N GLU A 113 -0.81 6.60 19.29
CA GLU A 113 -0.07 5.63 18.48
C GLU A 113 0.30 6.18 17.11
N ASP A 114 -0.61 6.93 16.47
CA ASP A 114 -0.40 7.63 15.19
C ASP A 114 0.75 8.62 15.29
N VAL A 115 0.74 9.50 16.31
CA VAL A 115 1.85 10.45 16.54
C VAL A 115 3.17 9.73 16.85
N ARG A 116 3.13 8.64 17.63
CA ARG A 116 4.32 7.85 17.93
C ARG A 116 4.91 7.25 16.64
N PHE A 117 4.06 6.74 15.76
CA PHE A 117 4.45 6.21 14.45
C PHE A 117 5.04 7.30 13.56
N ASP A 118 4.37 8.45 13.46
CA ASP A 118 4.83 9.61 12.68
C ASP A 118 6.23 10.09 13.13
N CYS A 119 6.50 10.16 14.44
CA CYS A 119 7.84 10.53 14.92
C CYS A 119 8.94 9.56 14.47
N TYR A 120 8.64 8.26 14.37
CA TYR A 120 9.60 7.29 13.84
C TYR A 120 9.74 7.38 12.32
N GLU A 121 8.66 7.66 11.60
CA GLU A 121 8.71 7.88 10.16
C GLU A 121 9.48 9.18 9.83
N ASP A 122 9.29 10.26 10.58
CA ASP A 122 10.05 11.51 10.45
C ASP A 122 11.56 11.30 10.61
N LEU A 123 11.97 10.47 11.59
CA LEU A 123 13.38 10.07 11.75
C LEU A 123 13.92 9.34 10.52
N LYS A 124 13.12 8.44 9.92
CA LYS A 124 13.49 7.73 8.69
C LYS A 124 13.56 8.66 7.48
N LEU A 125 12.74 9.70 7.44
CA LEU A 125 12.78 10.73 6.38
C LEU A 125 14.10 11.52 6.37
N VAL A 126 14.81 11.60 7.51
CA VAL A 126 16.17 12.17 7.55
C VAL A 126 17.17 11.23 6.87
N SER A 127 17.27 9.99 7.35
CA SER A 127 17.90 8.83 6.70
C SER A 127 17.77 7.58 7.58
N GLU A 128 17.82 6.36 7.04
CA GLU A 128 17.82 5.16 7.90
C GLU A 128 19.08 5.02 8.73
N GLU A 129 20.24 5.46 8.22
CA GLU A 129 21.46 5.48 9.03
C GLU A 129 21.22 6.34 10.28
N HIS A 130 20.56 7.49 10.11
CA HIS A 130 20.23 8.37 11.21
C HIS A 130 19.18 7.75 12.16
N TYR A 131 18.11 7.16 11.62
CA TYR A 131 17.11 6.42 12.38
C TYR A 131 17.75 5.29 13.19
N SER A 132 18.52 4.42 12.54
CA SER A 132 19.19 3.26 13.15
C SER A 132 20.14 3.70 14.25
N GLN A 133 20.99 4.71 14.00
CA GLN A 133 21.91 5.25 15.00
C GLN A 133 21.16 5.84 16.21
N THR A 134 20.08 6.58 15.97
CA THR A 134 19.28 7.20 17.03
C THR A 134 18.58 6.14 17.88
N VAL A 135 17.92 5.16 17.25
CA VAL A 135 17.24 4.05 17.94
C VAL A 135 18.24 3.15 18.68
N GLU A 136 19.34 2.77 18.04
CA GLU A 136 20.39 1.96 18.66
C GLU A 136 21.02 2.67 19.86
N ARG A 137 21.32 3.97 19.74
CA ARG A 137 21.83 4.77 20.86
C ARG A 137 20.85 4.81 22.03
N LEU A 138 19.56 5.00 21.76
CA LEU A 138 18.52 5.00 22.79
C LEU A 138 18.36 3.63 23.45
N GLU A 139 18.36 2.54 22.68
CA GLU A 139 18.25 1.19 23.22
C GLU A 139 19.49 0.77 24.02
N ASN A 140 20.69 1.15 23.57
CA ASN A 140 21.94 0.97 24.32
C ASN A 140 21.93 1.75 25.65
N PHE A 141 21.28 2.91 25.68
CA PHE A 141 21.08 3.66 26.91
C PHE A 141 20.07 2.95 27.84
N ARG A 142 18.92 2.53 27.30
CA ARG A 142 17.85 1.83 28.04
C ARG A 142 18.29 0.50 28.63
N THR A 143 19.20 -0.22 27.98
CA THR A 143 19.70 -1.51 28.43
C THR A 143 20.33 -1.48 29.82
N SER A 144 20.81 -0.32 30.26
CA SER A 144 21.36 -0.15 31.61
C SER A 144 20.30 0.04 32.69
N PHE A 145 19.04 0.31 32.31
CA PHE A 145 17.93 0.52 33.24
C PHE A 145 17.05 -0.70 33.44
N TYR A 146 17.05 -1.63 32.48
CA TYR A 146 16.20 -2.81 32.55
C TYR A 146 16.57 -3.70 33.75
N THR A 147 15.54 -4.15 34.44
CA THR A 147 15.66 -5.17 35.48
C THR A 147 15.84 -6.57 34.87
N GLU A 148 16.10 -7.58 35.71
CA GLU A 148 16.22 -8.97 35.26
C GLU A 148 14.98 -9.37 34.43
N TYR A 149 15.21 -9.92 33.22
CA TYR A 149 14.19 -10.30 32.24
C TYR A 149 13.40 -9.15 31.58
N GLU A 150 13.49 -7.90 32.02
CA GLU A 150 12.61 -6.82 31.52
C GLU A 150 12.82 -6.51 30.03
N ALA A 151 14.07 -6.41 29.60
CA ALA A 151 14.40 -6.20 28.19
C ALA A 151 13.89 -7.33 27.29
N ASP A 152 14.21 -8.57 27.66
CA ASP A 152 13.82 -9.77 26.92
C ASP A 152 12.31 -9.98 26.91
N ALA A 153 11.63 -9.68 28.02
CA ALA A 153 10.18 -9.77 28.14
C ALA A 153 9.47 -8.82 27.17
N LEU A 154 9.88 -7.54 27.14
CA LEU A 154 9.29 -6.54 26.24
C LEU A 154 9.54 -6.91 24.77
N LYS A 155 10.78 -7.27 24.44
CA LYS A 155 11.16 -7.70 23.08
C LYS A 155 10.40 -8.96 22.64
N ASN A 156 10.25 -9.95 23.52
CA ASN A 156 9.53 -11.17 23.20
C ASN A 156 8.02 -10.92 23.08
N ALA A 157 7.44 -10.02 23.89
CA ALA A 157 6.04 -9.61 23.75
C ALA A 157 5.80 -8.92 22.40
N GLU A 158 6.71 -8.03 21.99
CA GLU A 158 6.64 -7.33 20.70
C GLU A 158 6.69 -8.31 19.52
N ALA A 159 7.52 -9.36 19.61
CA ALA A 159 7.62 -10.41 18.60
C ALA A 159 6.47 -11.43 18.64
N GLU A 160 5.82 -11.64 19.80
CA GLU A 160 4.77 -12.64 19.97
C GLU A 160 3.43 -12.21 19.38
N LEU A 161 3.11 -10.91 19.40
CA LEU A 161 1.89 -10.38 18.79
C LEU A 161 1.79 -10.66 17.27
N PRO A 162 2.76 -10.27 16.42
CA PRO A 162 2.70 -10.57 15.00
C PRO A 162 2.69 -12.08 14.74
N ARG A 163 3.42 -12.88 15.53
CA ARG A 163 3.41 -14.34 15.42
C ARG A 163 2.01 -14.93 15.63
N ARG A 164 1.24 -14.43 16.60
CA ARG A 164 -0.15 -14.89 16.84
C ARG A 164 -1.08 -14.47 15.71
N ILE A 165 -0.91 -13.25 15.20
CA ILE A 165 -1.64 -12.78 14.02
C ILE A 165 -1.36 -13.71 12.85
N ASP A 166 -0.09 -14.02 12.57
CA ASP A 166 0.32 -14.94 11.50
C ASP A 166 -0.28 -16.35 11.69
N GLU A 167 -0.30 -16.88 12.92
CA GLU A 167 -0.92 -18.19 13.19
C GLU A 167 -2.43 -18.23 12.93
N ILE A 168 -3.12 -17.10 13.10
CA ILE A 168 -4.56 -16.98 12.85
C ILE A 168 -4.81 -16.76 11.36
N THR A 169 -4.02 -15.91 10.71
CA THR A 169 -4.22 -15.53 9.32
C THR A 169 -3.71 -16.59 8.35
N GLU A 170 -2.63 -17.31 8.64
CA GLU A 170 -2.03 -18.30 7.71
C GLU A 170 -3.01 -19.42 7.29
N PRO A 171 -3.80 -20.04 8.21
CA PRO A 171 -4.83 -21.00 7.81
C PRO A 171 -5.94 -20.36 6.97
N GLU A 172 -6.35 -19.13 7.29
CA GLU A 172 -7.36 -18.39 6.52
C GLU A 172 -6.87 -18.11 5.09
N ASP A 173 -5.65 -17.62 4.98
CA ASP A 173 -4.91 -17.37 3.75
C ASP A 173 -4.75 -18.62 2.90
N ARG A 174 -4.41 -19.76 3.52
CA ARG A 174 -4.31 -21.06 2.83
C ARG A 174 -5.67 -21.52 2.32
N ASN A 175 -6.72 -21.45 3.14
CA ASN A 175 -8.08 -21.81 2.75
C ASN A 175 -8.62 -20.86 1.66
N ASP A 176 -8.24 -19.58 1.70
CA ASP A 176 -8.54 -18.58 0.68
C ASP A 176 -7.90 -18.96 -0.66
N LEU A 177 -6.62 -19.33 -0.63
CA LEU A 177 -5.90 -19.79 -1.81
C LEU A 177 -6.50 -21.08 -2.39
N GLU A 178 -6.81 -22.07 -1.54
CA GLU A 178 -7.43 -23.33 -1.97
C GLU A 178 -8.77 -23.07 -2.67
N ARG A 179 -9.64 -22.21 -2.11
CA ARG A 179 -10.90 -21.82 -2.74
C ARG A 179 -10.70 -21.17 -4.12
N MET A 180 -9.70 -20.30 -4.25
CA MET A 180 -9.33 -19.70 -5.53
C MET A 180 -8.89 -20.78 -6.54
N LEU A 181 -8.03 -21.71 -6.14
CA LEU A 181 -7.54 -22.78 -7.01
C LEU A 181 -8.67 -23.74 -7.43
N GLU A 182 -9.68 -23.96 -6.60
CA GLU A 182 -10.81 -24.82 -6.91
C GLU A 182 -11.84 -24.15 -7.83
N SER A 183 -12.21 -22.90 -7.53
CA SER A 183 -13.40 -22.27 -8.10
C SER A 183 -13.12 -21.00 -8.92
N GLY A 184 -11.90 -20.47 -8.86
CA GLY A 184 -11.48 -19.28 -9.60
C GLY A 184 -11.34 -19.53 -11.10
N HIS A 185 -11.33 -18.43 -11.86
CA HIS A 185 -11.13 -18.47 -13.30
C HIS A 185 -9.78 -19.17 -13.64
N PRO A 186 -9.70 -20.03 -14.68
CA PRO A 186 -8.52 -20.87 -14.91
C PRO A 186 -7.17 -20.14 -15.00
N TRP A 187 -7.15 -18.92 -15.54
CA TRP A 187 -5.92 -18.14 -15.66
C TRP A 187 -5.38 -17.66 -14.30
N LEU A 188 -6.21 -17.54 -13.25
CA LEU A 188 -5.75 -17.20 -11.90
C LEU A 188 -4.82 -18.28 -11.34
N ARG A 189 -5.15 -19.55 -11.60
CA ARG A 189 -4.27 -20.68 -11.28
C ARG A 189 -2.97 -20.61 -12.05
N GLN A 190 -3.04 -20.28 -13.34
CA GLN A 190 -1.85 -20.16 -14.18
C GLN A 190 -0.95 -19.02 -13.68
N LEU A 191 -1.51 -17.85 -13.39
CA LEU A 191 -0.79 -16.72 -12.79
C LEU A 191 -0.11 -17.13 -11.48
N TRP A 192 -0.84 -17.80 -10.59
CA TRP A 192 -0.30 -18.27 -9.31
C TRP A 192 0.83 -19.29 -9.48
N GLN A 193 0.72 -20.20 -10.44
CA GLN A 193 1.77 -21.19 -10.73
C GLN A 193 3.04 -20.56 -11.32
N GLU A 194 2.88 -19.55 -12.19
CA GLU A 194 4.00 -18.84 -12.81
C GLU A 194 4.74 -17.94 -11.82
N GLU A 195 4.00 -17.21 -10.96
CA GLU A 195 4.57 -16.11 -10.17
C GLU A 195 4.57 -16.36 -8.65
N GLY A 196 3.83 -17.37 -8.16
CA GLY A 196 3.81 -17.77 -6.76
C GLY A 196 3.40 -16.66 -5.80
N GLY A 197 2.62 -15.69 -6.28
CA GLY A 197 2.23 -14.51 -5.51
C GLY A 197 3.36 -13.54 -5.18
N LYS A 198 4.50 -13.62 -5.88
CA LYS A 198 5.68 -12.78 -5.61
C LYS A 198 5.61 -11.41 -6.26
N TYR A 199 4.87 -11.29 -7.34
CA TYR A 199 4.82 -10.10 -8.17
C TYR A 199 3.39 -9.55 -8.21
N PRO A 200 3.25 -8.22 -8.30
CA PRO A 200 1.95 -7.62 -8.54
C PRO A 200 1.54 -7.89 -9.98
N TRP A 201 0.25 -7.75 -10.27
CA TRP A 201 -0.26 -7.86 -11.62
C TRP A 201 -1.21 -6.72 -11.92
N GLY A 202 -1.22 -6.25 -13.17
CA GLY A 202 -2.11 -5.18 -13.58
C GLY A 202 -1.47 -4.30 -14.64
N TYR A 203 -1.66 -3.00 -14.52
CA TYR A 203 -1.37 -2.03 -15.58
C TYR A 203 -0.71 -0.77 -15.04
N VAL A 204 0.10 -0.15 -15.90
CA VAL A 204 0.40 1.27 -15.78
C VAL A 204 -0.82 2.09 -16.19
N ILE A 205 -1.12 3.16 -15.44
CA ILE A 205 -2.16 4.12 -15.76
C ILE A 205 -1.62 5.55 -15.72
N PHE A 206 -1.93 6.33 -16.77
CA PHE A 206 -1.74 7.78 -16.79
C PHE A 206 -3.09 8.47 -16.61
N GLU A 207 -3.11 9.53 -15.81
CA GLU A 207 -4.33 10.28 -15.52
C GLU A 207 -4.22 11.69 -16.05
N SER A 208 -5.26 12.16 -16.74
CA SER A 208 -5.30 13.53 -17.26
C SER A 208 -5.26 14.54 -16.10
N PRO A 209 -4.30 15.49 -16.10
CA PRO A 209 -4.28 16.56 -15.10
C PRO A 209 -5.48 17.51 -15.21
N GLN A 210 -6.18 17.52 -16.35
CA GLN A 210 -7.39 18.32 -16.54
C GLN A 210 -8.54 17.74 -15.72
N TRP A 211 -8.70 16.41 -15.74
CA TRP A 211 -9.71 15.71 -14.94
C TRP A 211 -9.58 16.04 -13.44
N LYS A 212 -8.36 15.98 -12.89
CA LYS A 212 -8.10 16.30 -11.48
C LYS A 212 -8.37 17.76 -11.12
N ARG A 213 -8.12 18.69 -12.05
CA ARG A 213 -8.26 20.13 -11.81
C ARG A 213 -9.69 20.63 -11.93
N GLU A 214 -10.46 20.04 -12.83
CA GLU A 214 -11.83 20.48 -13.12
C GLU A 214 -12.81 20.13 -11.99
N ASP A 215 -12.63 18.99 -11.32
CA ASP A 215 -13.58 18.55 -10.30
C ASP A 215 -12.96 17.61 -9.23
N PRO A 216 -12.30 18.16 -8.19
CA PRO A 216 -11.69 17.37 -7.12
C PRO A 216 -12.69 16.49 -6.34
N GLU A 217 -13.93 16.95 -6.14
CA GLU A 217 -14.97 16.17 -5.43
C GLU A 217 -15.40 14.95 -6.25
N ARG A 218 -15.42 15.07 -7.59
CA ARG A 218 -15.68 13.93 -8.46
C ARG A 218 -14.52 12.93 -8.52
N GLN A 219 -13.30 13.30 -8.15
CA GLN A 219 -12.20 12.35 -8.06
C GLN A 219 -12.44 11.31 -6.96
N GLU A 220 -12.80 11.73 -5.75
CA GLU A 220 -13.12 10.80 -4.66
C GLU A 220 -14.29 9.88 -5.04
N SER A 221 -15.34 10.46 -5.63
CA SER A 221 -16.48 9.69 -6.14
C SER A 221 -16.09 8.69 -7.23
N TYR A 222 -15.13 9.05 -8.09
CA TYR A 222 -14.62 8.17 -9.15
C TYR A 222 -13.84 7.01 -8.53
N GLU A 223 -12.93 7.29 -7.61
CA GLU A 223 -12.10 6.28 -6.94
C GLU A 223 -12.96 5.30 -6.15
N GLN A 224 -14.00 5.78 -5.44
CA GLN A 224 -14.96 4.92 -4.77
C GLN A 224 -15.70 4.00 -5.77
N LYS A 225 -16.26 4.56 -6.84
CA LYS A 225 -16.99 3.77 -7.86
C LYS A 225 -16.08 2.78 -8.60
N GLN A 226 -14.85 3.18 -8.89
CA GLN A 226 -13.82 2.33 -9.51
C GLN A 226 -13.47 1.16 -8.58
N THR A 227 -13.24 1.45 -7.30
CA THR A 227 -12.94 0.44 -6.27
C THR A 227 -14.09 -0.55 -6.14
N THR A 228 -15.34 -0.08 -6.08
CA THR A 228 -16.53 -0.96 -6.05
C THR A 228 -16.62 -1.84 -7.29
N LEU A 229 -16.35 -1.29 -8.49
CA LEU A 229 -16.35 -2.06 -9.74
C LEU A 229 -15.29 -3.17 -9.72
N PHE A 230 -14.07 -2.84 -9.31
CA PHE A 230 -13.00 -3.82 -9.25
C PHE A 230 -13.24 -4.86 -8.17
N HIS A 231 -13.82 -4.49 -7.02
CA HIS A 231 -14.25 -5.44 -6.02
C HIS A 231 -15.20 -6.50 -6.61
N TRP A 232 -16.26 -6.07 -7.30
CA TRP A 232 -17.21 -6.99 -7.93
C TRP A 232 -16.59 -7.78 -9.08
N ALA A 233 -15.69 -7.18 -9.86
CA ALA A 233 -14.96 -7.89 -10.91
C ALA A 233 -14.06 -9.00 -10.33
N HIS A 234 -13.35 -8.74 -9.22
CA HIS A 234 -12.58 -9.75 -8.50
C HIS A 234 -13.47 -10.89 -8.00
N VAL A 235 -14.62 -10.58 -7.41
CA VAL A 235 -15.61 -11.59 -6.98
C VAL A 235 -16.06 -12.44 -8.17
N ALA A 236 -16.38 -11.82 -9.31
CA ALA A 236 -16.86 -12.51 -10.50
C ALA A 236 -15.84 -13.48 -11.11
N ILE A 237 -14.54 -13.17 -11.03
CA ILE A 237 -13.48 -14.08 -11.49
C ILE A 237 -13.04 -15.09 -10.42
N GLY A 238 -13.60 -15.03 -9.21
CA GLY A 238 -13.17 -15.84 -8.08
C GLY A 238 -11.77 -15.51 -7.59
N SER A 239 -11.33 -14.25 -7.76
CA SER A 239 -10.08 -13.75 -7.20
C SER A 239 -10.27 -13.52 -5.72
N THR A 240 -9.55 -14.29 -4.92
CA THR A 240 -9.61 -14.19 -3.46
C THR A 240 -8.65 -13.13 -2.92
N THR A 241 -8.56 -12.96 -1.60
CA THR A 241 -7.80 -11.87 -0.97
C THR A 241 -6.33 -11.88 -1.37
N GLN A 242 -5.69 -13.05 -1.44
CA GLN A 242 -4.26 -13.15 -1.78
C GLN A 242 -3.92 -12.68 -3.19
N ILE A 243 -4.67 -13.09 -4.22
CA ILE A 243 -4.42 -12.62 -5.59
C ILE A 243 -4.93 -11.19 -5.77
N ARG A 244 -6.04 -10.83 -5.11
CA ARG A 244 -6.60 -9.48 -5.18
C ARG A 244 -5.64 -8.45 -4.59
N SER A 245 -4.97 -8.73 -3.49
CA SER A 245 -4.01 -7.78 -2.89
C SER A 245 -2.80 -7.51 -3.77
N GLN A 246 -2.53 -8.37 -4.74
CA GLN A 246 -1.45 -8.21 -5.73
C GLN A 246 -1.92 -7.45 -6.98
N TRP A 247 -3.21 -7.25 -7.16
CA TRP A 247 -3.71 -6.46 -8.28
C TRP A 247 -3.37 -4.98 -8.06
N TYR A 248 -2.78 -4.35 -9.08
CA TYR A 248 -2.23 -3.02 -8.94
C TYR A 248 -2.40 -2.17 -10.20
N LEU A 249 -2.77 -0.90 -9.99
CA LEU A 249 -2.70 0.14 -11.01
C LEU A 249 -1.54 1.08 -10.68
N GLU A 250 -0.45 0.93 -11.41
CA GLU A 250 0.74 1.75 -11.26
C GLU A 250 0.49 3.13 -11.88
N ARG A 251 0.10 4.08 -11.02
CA ARG A 251 -0.16 5.47 -11.43
C ARG A 251 1.16 6.18 -11.69
N LEU A 252 1.34 6.65 -12.91
CA LEU A 252 2.52 7.42 -13.31
C LEU A 252 2.14 8.84 -13.72
N ASP A 253 3.04 9.78 -13.43
CA ASP A 253 2.85 11.17 -13.80
C ASP A 253 2.95 11.38 -15.31
N GLN A 254 2.16 12.32 -15.83
CA GLN A 254 2.30 12.75 -17.20
C GLN A 254 3.53 13.66 -17.36
N PRO A 255 4.25 13.58 -18.50
CA PRO A 255 5.34 14.52 -18.76
C PRO A 255 4.83 15.96 -18.77
N SER A 256 5.54 16.87 -18.10
CA SER A 256 5.12 18.25 -17.76
C SER A 256 4.85 19.19 -18.96
N ARG A 257 4.90 18.69 -20.20
CA ARG A 257 4.79 19.48 -21.43
C ARG A 257 3.39 19.59 -22.02
N ALA A 258 2.37 18.94 -21.44
CA ALA A 258 0.98 19.00 -21.90
C ALA A 258 0.28 20.34 -21.51
N GLY A 259 0.91 21.47 -21.84
CA GLY A 259 0.39 22.81 -21.60
C GLY A 259 -0.43 23.33 -22.78
N GLY A 260 -1.75 23.12 -22.74
CA GLY A 260 -2.76 23.84 -23.54
C GLY A 260 -3.34 23.06 -24.72
N ASP A 261 -4.69 22.96 -24.80
CA ASP A 261 -5.52 22.46 -25.92
C ASP A 261 -4.90 21.38 -26.85
N GLU A 262 -4.09 20.48 -26.29
CA GLU A 262 -3.52 19.39 -27.06
C GLU A 262 -4.63 18.39 -27.36
N SER A 263 -4.79 18.05 -28.65
CA SER A 263 -5.72 17.02 -29.06
C SER A 263 -5.42 15.69 -28.34
N PHE A 264 -6.46 14.90 -28.05
CA PHE A 264 -6.33 13.56 -27.45
C PHE A 264 -5.20 12.72 -28.06
N LEU A 265 -5.09 12.71 -29.39
CA LEU A 265 -4.06 11.94 -30.10
C LEU A 265 -2.63 12.46 -29.83
N ALA A 266 -2.45 13.78 -29.69
CA ALA A 266 -1.17 14.36 -29.33
C ALA A 266 -0.75 13.93 -27.92
N THR A 267 -1.67 13.99 -26.95
CA THR A 267 -1.45 13.49 -25.59
C THR A 267 -1.09 12.01 -25.58
N VAL A 268 -1.87 11.16 -26.24
CA VAL A 268 -1.60 9.72 -26.34
C VAL A 268 -0.21 9.45 -26.93
N ASN A 269 0.20 10.17 -27.98
CA ASN A 269 1.54 10.01 -28.57
C ASN A 269 2.66 10.41 -27.61
N GLN A 270 2.46 11.44 -26.77
CA GLN A 270 3.43 11.79 -25.74
C GLN A 270 3.52 10.70 -24.67
N LEU A 271 2.37 10.18 -24.22
CA LEU A 271 2.32 9.08 -23.25
C LEU A 271 3.00 7.82 -23.80
N ARG A 272 2.81 7.46 -25.07
CA ARG A 272 3.54 6.34 -25.71
C ARG A 272 5.05 6.51 -25.61
N LYS A 273 5.56 7.70 -25.95
CA LYS A 273 7.00 8.00 -25.87
C LYS A 273 7.52 7.86 -24.44
N HIS A 274 6.78 8.40 -23.47
CA HIS A 274 7.16 8.34 -22.06
C HIS A 274 7.10 6.90 -21.52
N PHE A 275 6.02 6.17 -21.78
CA PHE A 275 5.89 4.77 -21.41
C PHE A 275 6.98 3.91 -22.04
N ASN A 276 7.32 4.12 -23.31
CA ASN A 276 8.41 3.39 -23.98
C ASN A 276 9.77 3.69 -23.36
N TYR A 277 10.01 4.93 -22.93
CA TYR A 277 11.20 5.28 -22.17
C TYR A 277 11.27 4.48 -20.86
N LEU A 278 10.20 4.47 -20.06
CA LEU A 278 10.15 3.73 -18.78
C LEU A 278 10.22 2.21 -18.98
N ARG A 279 9.60 1.69 -20.04
CA ARG A 279 9.63 0.28 -20.42
C ARG A 279 11.04 -0.20 -20.78
N ALA A 280 11.86 0.68 -21.35
CA ALA A 280 13.25 0.38 -21.70
C ALA A 280 14.18 0.34 -20.47
N LEU A 281 13.74 0.88 -19.32
CA LEU A 281 14.48 0.78 -18.06
C LEU A 281 14.30 -0.62 -17.44
N PRO A 282 15.27 -1.07 -16.61
CA PRO A 282 15.14 -2.31 -15.85
C PRO A 282 13.84 -2.35 -15.03
N PRO A 283 13.18 -3.50 -14.90
CA PRO A 283 12.05 -3.64 -13.99
C PRO A 283 12.41 -3.28 -12.56
N VAL A 284 11.49 -2.54 -11.95
CA VAL A 284 11.62 -2.11 -10.58
C VAL A 284 11.00 -3.19 -9.70
N LYS A 285 11.73 -3.68 -8.69
CA LYS A 285 11.15 -4.59 -7.70
C LYS A 285 10.05 -3.85 -6.92
N GLN A 286 9.03 -4.56 -6.42
CA GLN A 286 7.82 -3.98 -5.81
C GLN A 286 8.07 -2.78 -4.85
N THR A 287 7.26 -1.73 -4.99
CA THR A 287 7.35 -0.45 -4.27
C THR A 287 7.32 -0.52 -2.74
N PRO A 288 6.57 -1.42 -2.05
CA PRO A 288 6.66 -1.57 -0.61
C PRO A 288 8.10 -1.88 -0.16
N TYR A 289 8.80 -2.75 -0.89
CA TYR A 289 10.19 -3.08 -0.61
C TYR A 289 11.16 -2.00 -1.08
N LEU A 290 10.85 -1.23 -2.13
CA LEU A 290 11.70 -0.11 -2.53
C LEU A 290 11.62 1.07 -1.57
N ARG A 291 10.45 1.33 -0.98
CA ARG A 291 10.34 2.38 0.04
C ARG A 291 11.13 1.97 1.28
N LEU A 292 11.06 0.68 1.65
CA LEU A 292 11.92 0.12 2.68
C LEU A 292 13.41 0.16 2.27
N ASP A 293 13.78 -0.24 1.06
CA ASP A 293 15.18 -0.24 0.58
C ASP A 293 15.74 1.19 0.42
N LEU A 294 14.90 2.16 0.01
CA LEU A 294 15.23 3.58 -0.08
C LEU A 294 15.37 4.18 1.30
N ALA A 295 14.45 3.86 2.22
CA ALA A 295 14.59 4.20 3.62
C ALA A 295 15.94 3.64 4.10
N GLU A 296 16.15 2.32 4.02
CA GLU A 296 17.35 1.56 4.38
C GLU A 296 18.65 1.98 3.66
N GLY A 297 18.62 2.98 2.78
CA GLY A 297 19.79 3.50 2.09
C GLY A 297 20.46 2.48 1.15
N LYS A 298 19.77 1.40 0.80
CA LYS A 298 20.25 0.40 -0.17
C LYS A 298 20.17 0.93 -1.60
N ILE A 299 19.32 1.94 -1.83
CA ILE A 299 19.15 2.62 -3.11
C ILE A 299 19.10 4.14 -2.87
N ASP A 300 19.70 4.95 -3.76
CA ASP A 300 19.77 6.42 -3.61
C ASP A 300 18.49 7.12 -4.08
N ALA A 301 17.67 6.43 -4.87
CA ALA A 301 16.40 6.90 -5.39
C ALA A 301 15.53 5.68 -5.75
N ILE A 302 14.21 5.86 -5.77
CA ILE A 302 13.32 4.86 -6.37
C ILE A 302 13.72 4.74 -7.84
N PRO A 303 14.10 3.55 -8.34
CA PRO A 303 14.50 3.40 -9.72
C PRO A 303 13.35 3.79 -10.63
N ASP A 304 13.65 4.62 -11.63
CA ASP A 304 12.71 4.89 -12.71
C ASP A 304 12.46 3.59 -13.48
N GLY A 305 11.19 3.30 -13.78
CA GLY A 305 10.80 2.13 -14.55
C GLY A 305 9.39 1.67 -14.24
N ILE A 306 9.00 0.57 -14.87
CA ILE A 306 7.71 -0.09 -14.63
C ILE A 306 7.95 -1.24 -13.65
N THR A 307 7.11 -1.33 -12.62
CA THR A 307 7.19 -2.39 -11.61
C THR A 307 7.16 -3.78 -12.26
N GLU A 308 8.02 -4.69 -11.79
CA GLU A 308 8.05 -6.09 -12.24
C GLU A 308 6.67 -6.74 -12.04
N GLY A 309 6.20 -7.54 -13.00
CA GLY A 309 4.85 -8.15 -12.99
C GLY A 309 3.73 -7.30 -13.62
N ILE A 310 3.91 -5.98 -13.72
CA ILE A 310 2.98 -5.09 -14.43
C ILE A 310 3.13 -5.26 -15.95
N LEU A 311 1.99 -5.26 -16.67
CA LEU A 311 2.00 -5.42 -18.13
C LEU A 311 2.75 -4.28 -18.82
N ARG A 312 3.65 -4.66 -19.75
CA ARG A 312 4.53 -3.73 -20.51
C ARG A 312 4.14 -3.56 -21.98
N ASN A 313 3.14 -4.28 -22.44
CA ASN A 313 2.68 -4.29 -23.83
C ASN A 313 1.36 -3.52 -24.03
N VAL A 314 0.94 -2.79 -23.01
CA VAL A 314 -0.25 -1.92 -22.97
C VAL A 314 -0.13 -0.99 -21.76
N PHE A 315 -0.68 0.22 -21.85
CA PHE A 315 -0.95 1.05 -20.68
C PHE A 315 -2.36 1.66 -20.75
N LEU A 316 -2.86 2.12 -19.62
CA LEU A 316 -4.18 2.72 -19.50
C LEU A 316 -4.08 4.25 -19.49
N PHE A 317 -5.09 4.91 -20.04
CA PHE A 317 -5.23 6.36 -19.99
C PHE A 317 -6.62 6.75 -19.51
N LEU A 318 -6.66 7.49 -18.39
CA LEU A 318 -7.87 8.06 -17.80
C LEU A 318 -7.97 9.54 -18.19
N ASP A 319 -8.81 9.82 -19.19
CA ASP A 319 -9.21 11.17 -19.57
C ASP A 319 -10.59 11.54 -18.97
N HIS A 320 -11.07 12.73 -19.32
CA HIS A 320 -12.36 13.24 -18.86
C HIS A 320 -13.52 12.31 -19.28
N ASP A 321 -13.52 11.81 -20.52
CA ASP A 321 -14.59 10.97 -21.06
C ASP A 321 -14.63 9.59 -20.38
N ALA A 322 -13.47 8.97 -20.17
CA ALA A 322 -13.37 7.71 -19.43
C ALA A 322 -13.83 7.89 -17.98
N ALA A 323 -13.43 8.97 -17.31
CA ALA A 323 -13.88 9.28 -15.95
C ALA A 323 -15.40 9.51 -15.87
N ALA A 324 -15.95 10.30 -16.79
CA ALA A 324 -17.39 10.53 -16.91
C ALA A 324 -18.16 9.23 -17.15
N SER A 325 -17.59 8.29 -17.93
CA SER A 325 -18.20 6.97 -18.14
C SER A 325 -18.43 6.22 -16.83
N VAL A 326 -17.53 6.35 -15.84
CA VAL A 326 -17.64 5.66 -14.55
C VAL A 326 -18.63 6.36 -13.62
N LEU A 327 -18.69 7.68 -13.68
CA LEU A 327 -19.47 8.52 -12.78
C LEU A 327 -20.93 8.65 -13.20
N ASP A 328 -21.17 8.89 -14.49
CA ASP A 328 -22.47 9.37 -15.00
C ASP A 328 -23.35 8.25 -15.54
N THR A 329 -22.76 7.08 -15.80
CA THR A 329 -23.50 5.92 -16.31
C THR A 329 -23.99 5.04 -15.17
N ARG A 330 -25.20 4.49 -15.35
CA ARG A 330 -25.82 3.60 -14.36
C ARG A 330 -25.45 2.13 -14.56
N ARG A 331 -25.07 1.72 -15.77
CA ARG A 331 -24.79 0.31 -16.08
C ARG A 331 -23.28 0.07 -15.97
N PRO A 332 -22.85 -1.01 -15.32
CA PRO A 332 -21.42 -1.37 -15.27
C PRO A 332 -20.80 -1.53 -16.67
N ASP A 333 -21.60 -1.94 -17.65
CA ASP A 333 -21.17 -2.17 -19.03
C ASP A 333 -20.85 -0.89 -19.81
N ASP A 334 -21.38 0.24 -19.36
CA ASP A 334 -21.14 1.55 -19.97
C ASP A 334 -19.83 2.18 -19.48
N LYS A 335 -19.15 1.55 -18.50
CA LYS A 335 -17.94 2.06 -17.85
C LYS A 335 -16.69 1.50 -18.52
N TRP A 336 -15.86 2.39 -19.05
CA TRP A 336 -14.69 2.01 -19.85
C TRP A 336 -13.48 2.90 -19.57
N ILE A 337 -12.31 2.43 -19.96
CA ILE A 337 -11.05 3.17 -19.97
C ILE A 337 -10.35 3.01 -21.31
N TRP A 338 -9.48 3.95 -21.69
CA TRP A 338 -8.61 3.78 -22.85
C TRP A 338 -7.47 2.83 -22.52
N ALA A 339 -7.32 1.77 -23.31
CA ALA A 339 -6.10 0.97 -23.37
C ALA A 339 -5.30 1.38 -24.61
N VAL A 340 -4.06 1.80 -24.39
CA VAL A 340 -3.18 2.35 -25.41
C VAL A 340 -2.11 1.34 -25.77
N ASP A 341 -1.91 1.15 -27.06
CA ASP A 341 -0.83 0.36 -27.63
C ASP A 341 0.44 1.21 -27.68
N PRO A 342 1.49 0.82 -26.92
CA PRO A 342 2.74 1.56 -26.87
C PRO A 342 3.57 1.43 -28.15
N ASP A 343 3.33 0.39 -28.95
CA ASP A 343 4.11 0.04 -30.14
C ASP A 343 3.45 0.53 -31.44
N PHE A 344 2.29 1.18 -31.33
CA PHE A 344 1.59 1.73 -32.49
C PHE A 344 2.39 2.86 -33.16
N ASP A 345 2.74 2.66 -34.43
CA ASP A 345 3.37 3.67 -35.27
C ASP A 345 2.35 4.40 -36.15
N PRO A 346 2.05 5.69 -35.88
CA PRO A 346 1.11 6.47 -36.67
C PRO A 346 1.58 6.74 -38.11
N GLU A 347 2.88 6.65 -38.39
CA GLU A 347 3.47 6.92 -39.71
C GLU A 347 3.34 5.73 -40.67
N SER A 348 3.22 4.52 -40.13
CA SER A 348 3.11 3.27 -40.89
C SER A 348 1.77 3.06 -41.62
N ARG A 349 0.85 4.02 -41.52
CA ARG A 349 -0.56 3.83 -41.88
C ARG A 349 -0.86 4.14 -43.36
N ASP A 350 -1.59 3.24 -44.00
CA ASP A 350 -2.39 3.60 -45.17
C ASP A 350 -3.49 4.59 -44.76
N SER A 351 -3.76 5.59 -45.60
CA SER A 351 -4.46 6.84 -45.25
C SER A 351 -5.93 6.76 -44.79
N ASP A 352 -6.45 5.62 -44.33
CA ASP A 352 -7.83 5.48 -43.87
C ASP A 352 -7.99 5.97 -42.41
N PRO A 353 -8.61 7.12 -42.15
CA PRO A 353 -8.79 7.66 -40.80
C PRO A 353 -9.74 6.83 -39.92
N ARG A 354 -10.49 5.86 -40.48
CA ARG A 354 -11.48 5.04 -39.76
C ARG A 354 -10.95 3.76 -39.12
N GLY A 355 -9.74 3.34 -39.49
CA GLY A 355 -9.07 2.18 -38.86
C GLY A 355 -8.55 2.44 -37.45
N TYR A 356 -7.93 1.41 -36.87
CA TYR A 356 -7.29 1.43 -35.55
C TYR A 356 -6.31 2.60 -35.39
N GLN A 357 -6.38 3.28 -34.25
CA GLN A 357 -5.58 4.49 -33.96
C GLN A 357 -4.55 4.26 -32.84
N GLY A 358 -4.24 3.00 -32.54
CA GLY A 358 -3.31 2.62 -31.47
C GLY A 358 -3.92 2.68 -30.07
N TYR A 359 -5.25 2.71 -29.96
CA TYR A 359 -5.95 2.66 -28.69
C TYR A 359 -7.34 2.04 -28.87
N VAL A 360 -7.87 1.47 -27.79
CA VAL A 360 -9.18 0.80 -27.74
C VAL A 360 -9.86 1.10 -26.41
N ARG A 361 -11.19 1.20 -26.40
CA ARG A 361 -11.95 1.26 -25.15
C ARG A 361 -12.03 -0.14 -24.56
N VAL A 362 -11.79 -0.28 -23.26
CA VAL A 362 -11.93 -1.55 -22.55
C VAL A 362 -12.89 -1.35 -21.40
N ARG A 363 -13.88 -2.24 -21.24
CA ARG A 363 -14.76 -2.18 -20.06
C ARG A 363 -13.95 -2.39 -18.80
N LEU A 364 -14.21 -1.62 -17.74
CA LEU A 364 -13.41 -1.68 -16.51
C LEU A 364 -13.31 -3.10 -15.94
N GLN A 365 -14.43 -3.82 -15.89
CA GLN A 365 -14.49 -5.20 -15.41
C GLN A 365 -13.58 -6.18 -16.20
N GLN A 366 -13.32 -5.89 -17.48
CA GLN A 366 -12.53 -6.76 -18.34
C GLN A 366 -11.03 -6.53 -18.22
N LEU A 367 -10.60 -5.44 -17.58
CA LEU A 367 -9.22 -5.24 -17.17
C LEU A 367 -8.75 -6.33 -16.20
N LEU A 368 -9.66 -6.97 -15.46
CA LEU A 368 -9.30 -8.05 -14.54
C LEU A 368 -9.44 -9.43 -15.17
N ASN A 369 -9.98 -9.55 -16.38
CA ASN A 369 -10.27 -10.85 -16.97
C ASN A 369 -9.82 -10.91 -18.43
N HIS A 370 -10.75 -10.84 -19.39
CA HIS A 370 -10.47 -11.15 -20.79
C HIS A 370 -9.39 -10.24 -21.39
N PHE A 371 -9.34 -8.96 -21.01
CA PHE A 371 -8.31 -8.05 -21.54
C PHE A 371 -6.95 -8.36 -20.92
N TYR A 372 -6.88 -8.62 -19.62
CA TYR A 372 -5.65 -9.03 -18.97
C TYR A 372 -5.09 -10.31 -19.57
N VAL A 373 -5.94 -11.33 -19.73
CA VAL A 373 -5.56 -12.61 -20.33
C VAL A 373 -5.05 -12.45 -21.76
N ALA A 374 -5.78 -11.67 -22.58
CA ALA A 374 -5.39 -11.38 -23.95
C ALA A 374 -4.01 -10.72 -24.04
N ARG A 375 -3.69 -9.82 -23.10
CA ARG A 375 -2.39 -9.13 -23.10
C ARG A 375 -1.27 -9.91 -22.41
N ARG A 376 -1.56 -10.73 -21.39
CA ARG A 376 -0.54 -11.48 -20.65
C ARG A 376 -0.07 -12.75 -21.37
N TRP A 377 -0.98 -13.51 -21.97
CA TRP A 377 -0.67 -14.83 -22.56
C TRP A 377 -0.93 -14.94 -24.05
N HIS A 378 -1.74 -14.04 -24.65
CA HIS A 378 -2.12 -14.13 -26.06
C HIS A 378 -1.71 -12.89 -26.87
N ALA A 379 -0.74 -12.12 -26.40
CA ALA A 379 -0.31 -10.90 -27.09
C ALA A 379 0.29 -11.16 -28.49
N ASP A 380 0.89 -12.33 -28.68
CA ASP A 380 1.45 -12.79 -29.96
C ASP A 380 0.37 -13.36 -30.90
N GLU A 381 -0.79 -13.77 -30.34
CA GLU A 381 -1.91 -14.30 -31.10
C GLU A 381 -2.87 -13.19 -31.54
N TRP A 382 -3.09 -12.20 -30.67
CA TRP A 382 -4.04 -11.12 -30.89
C TRP A 382 -3.36 -9.76 -30.75
N SER A 383 -3.24 -9.08 -31.88
CA SER A 383 -2.78 -7.70 -31.88
C SER A 383 -3.82 -6.79 -31.23
N MET A 384 -3.40 -5.59 -30.81
CA MET A 384 -4.35 -4.60 -30.31
C MET A 384 -5.34 -4.12 -31.40
N ASP A 385 -4.97 -4.21 -32.68
CA ASP A 385 -5.89 -3.97 -33.81
C ASP A 385 -7.00 -5.04 -33.87
N ASP A 386 -6.67 -6.32 -33.62
CA ASP A 386 -7.66 -7.40 -33.58
C ASP A 386 -8.62 -7.25 -32.38
N ILE A 387 -8.08 -6.86 -31.22
CA ILE A 387 -8.87 -6.50 -30.03
C ILE A 387 -9.79 -5.31 -30.36
N TRP A 388 -9.29 -4.28 -31.03
CA TRP A 388 -10.08 -3.11 -31.45
C TRP A 388 -11.20 -3.48 -32.42
N LYS A 389 -10.93 -4.29 -33.46
CA LYS A 389 -11.95 -4.80 -34.39
C LYS A 389 -13.03 -5.60 -33.67
N THR A 390 -12.66 -6.35 -32.64
CA THR A 390 -13.59 -7.11 -31.82
C THR A 390 -14.43 -6.19 -30.93
N ALA A 391 -13.81 -5.17 -30.33
CA ALA A 391 -14.50 -4.14 -29.55
C ALA A 391 -15.56 -3.39 -30.36
N GLN A 392 -15.35 -3.17 -31.67
CA GLN A 392 -16.35 -2.53 -32.54
C GLN A 392 -17.66 -3.33 -32.70
N LYS A 393 -17.69 -4.60 -32.26
CA LYS A 393 -18.89 -5.44 -32.29
C LYS A 393 -19.75 -5.27 -31.05
N ASP A 394 -19.24 -4.61 -30.01
CA ASP A 394 -20.01 -4.27 -28.82
C ASP A 394 -21.11 -3.26 -29.16
N PRO A 395 -22.41 -3.61 -29.02
CA PRO A 395 -23.51 -2.73 -29.42
C PRO A 395 -23.70 -1.49 -28.53
N TYR A 396 -23.01 -1.40 -27.39
CA TYR A 396 -23.22 -0.31 -26.43
C TYR A 396 -22.30 0.89 -26.68
N ASN A 397 -20.99 0.73 -26.51
CA ASN A 397 -20.05 1.84 -26.55
C ASN A 397 -18.75 1.52 -27.33
N GLY A 398 -18.74 0.39 -28.06
CA GLY A 398 -17.59 -0.08 -28.84
C GLY A 398 -16.40 -0.48 -27.95
N SER A 399 -16.66 -0.96 -26.72
CA SER A 399 -15.61 -1.37 -25.79
C SER A 399 -15.32 -2.86 -25.91
N PHE A 400 -14.06 -3.24 -25.68
CA PHE A 400 -13.65 -4.62 -25.64
C PHE A 400 -14.32 -5.35 -24.46
N VAL A 401 -14.89 -6.52 -24.77
CA VAL A 401 -15.51 -7.43 -23.79
C VAL A 401 -14.71 -8.73 -23.70
N SER A 402 -14.59 -9.45 -24.81
CA SER A 402 -13.90 -10.74 -24.93
C SER A 402 -13.51 -10.96 -26.39
N MET A 403 -12.52 -11.83 -26.63
CA MET A 403 -12.22 -12.34 -27.97
C MET A 403 -13.23 -13.41 -28.43
N ASN A 404 -13.98 -14.00 -27.50
CA ASN A 404 -15.08 -14.93 -27.82
C ASN A 404 -16.37 -14.15 -28.08
N TYR A 405 -16.94 -14.33 -29.27
CA TYR A 405 -18.18 -13.65 -29.68
C TYR A 405 -19.38 -13.98 -28.80
N GLU A 406 -19.45 -15.19 -28.25
CA GLU A 406 -20.57 -15.57 -27.38
C GLU A 406 -20.62 -14.71 -26.12
N ASP A 407 -19.45 -14.40 -25.54
CA ASP A 407 -19.35 -13.57 -24.34
C ASP A 407 -19.76 -12.11 -24.59
N ILE A 408 -19.52 -11.59 -25.80
CA ILE A 408 -19.90 -10.22 -26.18
C ILE A 408 -21.43 -10.04 -26.13
N PHE A 409 -22.18 -11.11 -26.45
CA PHE A 409 -23.64 -11.09 -26.50
C PHE A 409 -24.30 -11.79 -25.30
N ALA A 410 -23.50 -12.37 -24.40
CA ALA A 410 -24.01 -13.15 -23.27
C ALA A 410 -24.72 -12.24 -22.25
N PRO A 411 -26.03 -12.45 -21.97
CA PRO A 411 -26.76 -11.64 -21.00
C PRO A 411 -26.41 -11.93 -19.53
N ASN A 412 -25.71 -13.04 -19.24
CA ASN A 412 -25.68 -13.65 -17.91
C ASN A 412 -24.50 -13.22 -17.04
N LEU A 413 -23.27 -13.10 -17.57
CA LEU A 413 -22.11 -12.65 -16.79
C LEU A 413 -22.30 -11.21 -16.27
N HIS A 414 -22.96 -10.38 -17.09
CA HIS A 414 -23.28 -9.00 -16.76
C HIS A 414 -24.33 -8.86 -15.66
N ARG A 415 -25.18 -9.88 -15.44
CA ARG A 415 -26.33 -9.76 -14.53
C ARG A 415 -25.95 -9.88 -13.06
N GLU A 416 -24.97 -10.69 -12.70
CA GLU A 416 -24.55 -10.86 -11.30
C GLU A 416 -23.78 -9.63 -10.81
N VAL A 417 -22.80 -9.15 -11.60
CA VAL A 417 -22.10 -7.88 -11.36
C VAL A 417 -23.08 -6.70 -11.41
N SER A 418 -23.98 -6.64 -12.40
CA SER A 418 -24.98 -5.56 -12.48
C SER A 418 -26.09 -5.62 -11.42
N ALA A 419 -26.42 -6.79 -10.87
CA ALA A 419 -27.42 -6.91 -9.81
C ALA A 419 -26.82 -6.45 -8.47
N ALA A 420 -25.59 -6.85 -8.19
CA ALA A 420 -24.84 -6.42 -7.01
C ALA A 420 -24.55 -4.91 -7.02
N MET A 421 -24.29 -4.33 -8.19
CA MET A 421 -24.04 -2.88 -8.33
C MET A 421 -25.29 -1.99 -8.32
N ARG A 422 -26.51 -2.55 -8.34
CA ARG A 422 -27.77 -1.77 -8.26
C ARG A 422 -28.32 -1.66 -6.84
N SER A 423 -27.78 -2.43 -5.90
CA SER A 423 -28.19 -2.43 -4.50
C SER A 423 -27.45 -1.42 -3.61
N ASP A 424 -26.42 -0.76 -4.16
CA ASP A 424 -25.73 0.41 -3.59
C ASP A 424 -26.18 1.69 -4.32
#